data_AF-A0A9E3M3P3-F1
#
_entry.id   AF-A0A9E3M3P3-F1
#
_cell.length_a   1.000
_cell.length_b   1.000
_cell.length_c   1.000
_cell.angle_alpha   90.00
_cell.angle_beta   90.00
_cell.angle_gamma   90.00
#
_symmetry.space_group_name_H-M   'P 1'
#
loop_
_entity.id
_entity.type
_entity.pdbx_description
1 polymer ?
#
loop_
_entity_poly.entity_id
_entity_poly.type
_entity_poly.pdbx_seq_one_letter_code
_entity_poly.pdbx_strand_id
1 'polypeptide(L)'
;MAVEIWFLILLGAVLLTAEMVRIAGRRNAGSRPARAAGKSAGRAGVRKMANYKLAPREPDVMAGALFGLLAEILNHGQMTAFADLVTSSEMTARYIDRLAAREATAGVAEKLAFLNEAMDLNGYGGAERARVASVLKSRADNQYKLLEIHRNMDKIR
;
A
#
# COMPACT_ATOMS: atom_id res chain seq x y z
N MET A 1 0.19 22.80 1.39
CA MET A 1 -1.06 22.89 0.62
C MET A 1 -0.87 22.71 -0.89
N ALA A 2 -0.11 23.54 -1.62
CA ALA A 2 0.04 23.36 -3.08
C ALA A 2 0.89 22.11 -3.46
N VAL A 3 1.95 21.82 -2.72
CA VAL A 3 2.90 20.72 -3.01
C VAL A 3 2.27 19.32 -2.83
N GLU A 4 1.39 19.16 -1.83
CA GLU A 4 0.73 17.87 -1.53
C GLU A 4 -0.25 17.45 -2.63
N ILE A 5 -0.90 18.41 -3.30
CA ILE A 5 -1.84 18.12 -4.39
C ILE A 5 -1.09 17.64 -5.62
N TRP A 6 0.04 18.28 -5.95
CA TRP A 6 0.89 17.84 -7.07
C TRP A 6 1.44 16.43 -6.83
N PHE A 7 1.83 16.10 -5.60
CA PHE A 7 2.30 14.76 -5.26
C PHE A 7 1.23 13.69 -5.46
N LEU A 8 -0.01 13.96 -5.08
CA LEU A 8 -1.14 13.06 -5.29
C LEU A 8 -1.52 12.88 -6.76
N ILE A 9 -1.39 13.94 -7.57
CA ILE A 9 -1.60 13.87 -9.03
C ILE A 9 -0.50 13.03 -9.69
N LEU A 10 0.75 13.24 -9.30
CA LEU A 10 1.90 12.50 -9.84
C LEU A 10 1.82 11.01 -9.46
N LEU A 11 1.43 10.70 -8.22
CA LEU A 11 1.19 9.33 -7.78
C LEU A 11 0.03 8.68 -8.55
N GLY A 12 -1.05 9.43 -8.82
CA GLY A 12 -2.17 8.98 -9.64
C GLY A 12 -1.77 8.70 -11.10
N ALA A 13 -0.90 9.52 -11.68
CA ALA A 13 -0.38 9.36 -13.04
C ALA A 13 0.55 8.14 -13.17
N VAL A 14 1.38 7.88 -12.17
CA VAL A 14 2.27 6.69 -12.14
C VAL A 14 1.47 5.39 -11.94
N LEU A 15 0.38 5.43 -11.17
CA LEU A 15 -0.53 4.29 -11.07
C LEU A 15 -1.28 4.04 -12.38
N LEU A 16 -1.60 5.08 -13.16
CA LEU A 16 -2.19 4.93 -14.50
C LEU A 16 -1.23 4.28 -15.50
N THR A 17 0.07 4.61 -15.47
CA THR A 17 1.05 3.99 -16.39
C THR A 17 1.32 2.53 -16.03
N ALA A 18 1.38 2.18 -14.75
CA ALA A 18 1.45 0.78 -14.31
C ALA A 18 0.21 -0.03 -14.74
N GLU A 19 -0.98 0.56 -14.68
CA GLU A 19 -2.23 -0.04 -15.15
C GLU A 19 -2.22 -0.22 -16.68
N MET A 20 -1.74 0.76 -17.45
CA MET A 20 -1.60 0.64 -18.92
C MET A 20 -0.66 -0.50 -19.32
N VAL A 21 0.44 -0.69 -18.59
CA VAL A 21 1.38 -1.82 -18.82
C VAL A 21 0.71 -3.16 -18.48
N ARG A 22 -0.07 -3.23 -17.40
CA ARG A 22 -0.82 -4.44 -17.01
C ARG A 22 -1.99 -4.75 -17.97
N ILE A 23 -2.71 -3.72 -18.43
CA ILE A 23 -3.79 -3.83 -19.42
C ILE A 23 -3.23 -4.22 -20.80
N ALA A 24 -2.07 -3.66 -21.20
CA ALA A 24 -1.38 -4.07 -22.41
C ALA A 24 -0.94 -5.55 -22.34
N GLY A 25 -0.47 -6.02 -21.18
CA GLY A 25 -0.20 -7.45 -20.93
C GLY A 25 -1.47 -8.33 -20.95
N ARG A 26 -2.63 -7.78 -20.57
CA ARG A 26 -3.93 -8.47 -20.60
C ARG A 26 -4.62 -8.46 -21.97
N ARG A 27 -4.22 -7.59 -22.92
CA ARG A 27 -4.80 -7.57 -24.28
C ARG A 27 -4.49 -8.84 -25.10
N ASN A 28 -3.57 -9.70 -24.65
CA ASN A 28 -3.34 -11.04 -25.20
C ASN A 28 -4.25 -12.13 -24.60
N ALA A 29 -5.11 -11.81 -23.63
CA ALA A 29 -6.08 -12.74 -23.07
C ALA A 29 -7.49 -12.26 -23.45
N GLY A 30 -8.17 -13.07 -24.27
CA GLY A 30 -9.44 -12.75 -24.90
C GLY A 30 -10.57 -12.37 -23.94
N SER A 31 -11.40 -11.45 -24.44
CA SER A 31 -12.85 -11.29 -24.26
C SER A 31 -13.46 -11.07 -22.86
N ARG A 32 -13.69 -9.77 -22.54
CA ARG A 32 -14.99 -9.02 -22.47
C ARG A 32 -16.18 -9.50 -21.57
N PRO A 33 -17.19 -8.64 -21.25
CA PRO A 33 -17.49 -8.19 -19.87
C PRO A 33 -18.99 -8.29 -19.46
N ALA A 34 -19.38 -7.86 -18.24
CA ALA A 34 -20.59 -7.04 -17.96
C ALA A 34 -20.83 -6.72 -16.45
N ARG A 35 -20.59 -5.45 -16.10
CA ARG A 35 -21.46 -4.49 -15.37
C ARG A 35 -22.54 -5.02 -14.39
N ALA A 36 -22.44 -4.59 -13.13
CA ALA A 36 -23.57 -3.98 -12.40
C ALA A 36 -23.08 -3.09 -11.25
N ALA A 37 -23.22 -1.77 -11.44
CA ALA A 37 -23.18 -0.79 -10.35
C ALA A 37 -24.41 -1.00 -9.47
N GLY A 38 -24.22 -1.08 -8.15
CA GLY A 38 -25.34 -1.24 -7.23
C GLY A 38 -24.94 -1.00 -5.78
N LYS A 39 -25.27 0.20 -5.30
CA LYS A 39 -25.51 0.57 -3.90
C LYS A 39 -24.28 0.65 -2.99
N SER A 40 -23.94 1.90 -2.68
CA SER A 40 -23.56 2.38 -1.35
C SER A 40 -24.29 1.61 -0.24
N ALA A 41 -23.66 0.54 0.23
CA ALA A 41 -24.11 -0.23 1.38
C ALA A 41 -23.03 -0.13 2.47
N GLY A 42 -23.37 0.65 3.49
CA GLY A 42 -22.98 0.35 4.86
C GLY A 42 -21.51 0.44 5.19
N ARG A 43 -21.17 1.51 5.89
CA ARG A 43 -20.07 1.60 6.86
C ARG A 43 -20.24 0.63 8.05
N ALA A 44 -20.91 -0.50 7.85
CA ALA A 44 -21.36 -1.44 8.88
C ALA A 44 -21.63 -2.79 8.19
N GLY A 45 -20.69 -3.73 8.24
CA GLY A 45 -20.95 -5.06 7.65
C GLY A 45 -19.78 -6.03 7.49
N VAL A 46 -18.53 -5.61 7.70
CA VAL A 46 -17.40 -6.55 7.75
C VAL A 46 -16.58 -6.33 9.03
N ARG A 47 -17.25 -6.32 10.18
CA ARG A 47 -16.65 -6.97 11.35
C ARG A 47 -16.74 -8.48 11.13
N LYS A 48 -16.04 -9.00 10.11
CA LYS A 48 -15.43 -10.32 10.30
C LYS A 48 -14.60 -10.11 11.57
N MET A 49 -14.76 -10.96 12.58
CA MET A 49 -13.81 -11.01 13.70
C MET A 49 -12.43 -11.28 13.10
N ALA A 50 -11.78 -10.23 12.62
CA ALA A 50 -10.40 -10.30 12.24
C ALA A 50 -9.72 -10.62 13.56
N ASN A 51 -9.01 -11.75 13.60
CA ASN A 51 -8.30 -12.14 14.80
C ASN A 51 -7.15 -11.15 15.00
N TYR A 52 -7.42 -9.98 15.58
CA TYR A 52 -6.42 -8.96 15.90
C TYR A 52 -5.38 -9.49 16.89
N LYS A 53 -5.64 -10.64 17.53
CA LYS A 53 -4.63 -11.44 18.25
C LYS A 53 -3.44 -11.85 17.37
N LEU A 54 -3.64 -11.98 16.06
CA LEU A 54 -2.61 -12.30 15.07
C LEU A 54 -1.98 -11.06 14.45
N ALA A 55 -2.48 -9.85 14.76
CA ALA A 55 -1.90 -8.63 14.24
C ALA A 55 -0.55 -8.35 14.93
N PRO A 56 0.46 -7.84 14.20
CA PRO A 56 1.72 -7.43 14.80
C PRO A 56 1.50 -6.39 15.92
N ARG A 57 2.12 -6.62 17.08
CA ARG A 57 2.08 -5.70 18.23
C ARG A 57 3.32 -4.83 18.36
N GLU A 58 4.42 -5.29 17.77
CA GLU A 58 5.69 -4.56 17.74
C GLU A 58 5.74 -3.69 16.49
N PRO A 59 6.14 -2.40 16.59
CA PRO A 59 6.24 -1.49 15.44
C PRO A 59 7.11 -2.04 14.30
N ASP A 60 8.22 -2.70 14.63
CA ASP A 60 9.14 -3.23 13.62
C ASP A 60 8.56 -4.43 12.85
N VAL A 61 7.74 -5.25 13.54
CA VAL A 61 7.03 -6.38 12.94
C VAL A 61 5.85 -5.88 12.09
N MET A 62 5.17 -4.81 12.54
CA MET A 62 4.15 -4.12 11.75
C MET A 62 4.72 -3.56 10.45
N ALA A 63 5.89 -2.90 10.52
CA ALA A 63 6.59 -2.42 9.34
C ALA A 63 6.99 -3.57 8.39
N GLY A 64 7.40 -4.72 8.93
CA GLY A 64 7.67 -5.92 8.13
C GLY A 64 6.44 -6.47 7.42
N ALA A 65 5.29 -6.51 8.08
CA ALA A 65 4.03 -6.94 7.49
C ALA A 65 3.55 -5.98 6.39
N LEU A 66 3.63 -4.67 6.63
CA LEU A 66 3.34 -3.63 5.63
C LEU A 66 4.25 -3.76 4.41
N PHE A 67 5.55 -3.93 4.64
CA PHE A 67 6.52 -4.12 3.57
C PHE A 67 6.19 -5.36 2.72
N GLY A 68 5.91 -6.50 3.36
CA GLY A 68 5.57 -7.74 2.65
C GLY A 68 4.33 -7.62 1.78
N LEU A 69 3.31 -6.86 2.21
CA LEU A 69 2.11 -6.62 1.40
C LEU A 69 2.35 -5.66 0.24
N LEU A 70 3.20 -4.65 0.43
CA LEU A 70 3.36 -3.55 -0.51
C LEU A 70 4.50 -3.77 -1.52
N ALA A 71 5.51 -4.58 -1.18
CA ALA A 71 6.71 -4.77 -2.01
C ALA A 71 6.42 -5.42 -3.37
N GLU A 72 5.30 -6.13 -3.49
CA GLU A 72 4.87 -6.76 -4.76
C GLU A 72 4.20 -5.77 -5.72
N ILE A 73 3.79 -4.60 -5.22
CA ILE A 73 2.88 -3.68 -5.93
C ILE A 73 3.48 -2.28 -6.07
N LEU A 74 4.22 -1.84 -5.05
CA LEU A 74 4.82 -0.52 -5.00
C LEU A 74 6.30 -0.59 -5.37
N ASN A 75 6.73 0.37 -6.17
CA ASN A 75 8.16 0.64 -6.34
C ASN A 75 8.73 1.40 -5.12
N HIS A 76 10.06 1.55 -5.08
CA HIS A 76 10.77 2.22 -3.98
C HIS A 76 10.22 3.62 -3.65
N GLY A 77 10.00 4.47 -4.66
CA GLY A 77 9.49 5.83 -4.45
C GLY A 77 8.06 5.83 -3.88
N GLN A 78 7.22 4.90 -4.35
CA GLN A 78 5.85 4.73 -3.84
C GLN A 78 5.83 4.17 -2.41
N MET A 79 6.71 3.23 -2.09
CA MET A 79 6.86 2.68 -0.74
C MET A 79 7.30 3.77 0.25
N THR A 80 8.23 4.62 -0.17
CA THR A 80 8.72 5.75 0.64
C THR A 80 7.59 6.75 0.90
N ALA A 81 6.83 7.11 -0.15
CA ALA A 81 5.68 8.00 -0.01
C ALA A 81 4.57 7.39 0.88
N PHE A 82 4.35 6.08 0.80
CA PHE A 82 3.40 5.39 1.68
C PHE A 82 3.86 5.42 3.15
N ALA A 83 5.16 5.24 3.41
CA ALA A 83 5.70 5.30 4.77
C ALA A 83 5.39 6.64 5.45
N ASP A 84 5.44 7.75 4.72
CA ASP A 84 5.10 9.08 5.25
C ASP A 84 3.61 9.15 5.67
N LEU A 85 2.72 8.45 4.97
CA LEU A 85 1.28 8.40 5.31
C LEU A 85 1.01 7.65 6.61
N VAL A 86 1.79 6.60 6.91
CA VAL A 86 1.61 5.72 8.09
C VAL A 86 1.68 6.49 9.41
N THR A 87 2.40 7.61 9.42
CA THR A 87 2.50 8.53 10.57
C THR A 87 1.14 9.08 11.03
N SER A 88 0.13 9.09 10.16
CA SER A 88 -1.24 9.52 10.46
C SER A 88 -2.26 8.44 10.09
N SER A 89 -3.06 7.99 11.07
CA SER A 89 -4.14 7.02 10.84
C SER A 89 -5.14 7.55 9.80
N GLU A 90 -5.49 8.84 9.89
CA GLU A 90 -6.45 9.46 8.99
C GLU A 90 -5.96 9.49 7.54
N MET A 91 -4.70 9.88 7.31
CA MET A 91 -4.12 9.92 5.96
C MET A 91 -4.00 8.50 5.37
N THR A 92 -3.60 7.54 6.21
CA THR A 92 -3.51 6.13 5.83
C THR A 92 -4.89 5.58 5.44
N ALA A 93 -5.92 5.86 6.23
CA ALA A 93 -7.29 5.43 5.94
C ALA A 93 -7.83 6.02 4.62
N ARG A 94 -7.63 7.33 4.38
CA ARG A 94 -8.03 7.97 3.10
C ARG A 94 -7.33 7.36 1.89
N TYR A 95 -6.07 6.96 2.04
CA TYR A 95 -5.34 6.27 0.98
C TYR A 95 -5.91 4.86 0.73
N ILE A 96 -6.21 4.11 1.79
CA ILE A 96 -6.83 2.79 1.72
C ILE A 96 -8.19 2.84 1.04
N ASP A 97 -9.03 3.84 1.37
CA ASP A 97 -10.35 4.01 0.73
C ASP A 97 -10.23 4.21 -0.78
N ARG A 98 -9.22 4.97 -1.24
CA ARG A 98 -8.94 5.15 -2.67
C ARG A 98 -8.45 3.87 -3.35
N LEU A 99 -7.71 3.02 -2.64
CA LEU A 99 -7.32 1.70 -3.13
C LEU A 99 -8.51 0.74 -3.18
N ALA A 100 -9.40 0.79 -2.18
CA ALA A 100 -10.58 -0.05 -2.12
C ALA A 100 -11.58 0.26 -3.23
N ALA A 101 -11.64 1.52 -3.70
CA ALA A 101 -12.49 1.95 -4.81
C ALA A 101 -12.13 1.30 -6.16
N ARG A 102 -11.02 0.56 -6.26
CA ARG A 102 -10.57 -0.13 -7.47
C ARG A 102 -10.61 -1.65 -7.26
N GLU A 103 -11.33 -2.37 -8.12
CA GLU A 103 -11.50 -3.84 -8.00
C GLU A 103 -10.17 -4.60 -7.93
N ALA A 104 -9.15 -4.17 -8.69
CA ALA A 104 -7.85 -4.84 -8.74
C ALA A 104 -7.04 -4.74 -7.44
N THR A 105 -7.30 -3.72 -6.60
CA THR A 105 -6.56 -3.45 -5.35
C THR A 105 -7.42 -3.62 -4.11
N ALA A 106 -8.70 -4.01 -4.25
CA ALA A 106 -9.63 -4.18 -3.13
C ALA A 106 -9.10 -5.16 -2.07
N GLY A 107 -8.60 -6.33 -2.46
CA GLY A 107 -8.06 -7.31 -1.51
C GLY A 107 -6.78 -6.86 -0.79
N VAL A 108 -6.00 -5.95 -1.38
CA VAL A 108 -4.83 -5.34 -0.75
C VAL A 108 -5.28 -4.24 0.22
N ALA A 109 -6.27 -3.44 -0.19
CA ALA A 109 -6.88 -2.41 0.64
C ALA A 109 -7.49 -3.01 1.91
N GLU A 110 -8.16 -4.16 1.83
CA GLU A 110 -8.69 -4.88 3.00
C GLU A 110 -7.58 -5.28 4.00
N LYS A 111 -6.46 -5.82 3.51
CA LYS A 111 -5.31 -6.19 4.36
C LYS A 111 -4.64 -4.98 4.99
N LEU A 112 -4.53 -3.88 4.25
CA LEU A 112 -4.00 -2.61 4.77
C LEU A 112 -4.96 -1.97 5.79
N ALA A 113 -6.27 -2.04 5.55
CA ALA A 113 -7.28 -1.58 6.50
C ALA A 113 -7.16 -2.33 7.83
N PHE A 114 -7.00 -3.66 7.77
CA PHE A 114 -6.77 -4.48 8.94
C PHE A 114 -5.51 -4.06 9.71
N LEU A 115 -4.39 -3.84 9.03
CA LEU A 115 -3.14 -3.42 9.70
C LEU A 115 -3.24 -2.00 10.27
N ASN A 116 -3.90 -1.06 9.58
CA ASN A 116 -4.11 0.29 10.10
C ASN A 116 -5.00 0.29 11.34
N GLU A 117 -6.10 -0.47 11.31
CA GLU A 117 -6.99 -0.64 12.47
C GLU A 117 -6.27 -1.37 13.62
N ALA A 118 -5.41 -2.35 13.31
CA ALA A 118 -4.61 -3.03 14.33
C ALA A 118 -3.61 -2.09 15.02
N MET A 119 -3.00 -1.14 14.30
CA MET A 119 -2.16 -0.11 14.92
C MET A 119 -2.96 0.74 15.91
N ASP A 120 -4.18 1.14 15.54
CA ASP A 120 -5.06 1.91 16.43
C ASP A 120 -5.50 1.10 17.66
N LEU A 121 -5.85 -0.18 17.47
CA LEU A 121 -6.25 -1.09 18.55
C LEU A 121 -5.09 -1.44 19.51
N ASN A 122 -3.86 -1.51 19.01
CA ASN A 122 -2.67 -1.70 19.82
C ASN A 122 -2.20 -0.40 20.51
N GLY A 123 -2.90 0.72 20.31
CA GLY A 123 -2.60 1.99 20.96
C GLY A 123 -1.39 2.70 20.39
N TYR A 124 -1.05 2.47 19.10
CA TYR A 124 0.11 3.12 18.49
C TYR A 124 -0.13 4.63 18.41
N GLY A 125 0.67 5.39 19.15
CA GLY A 125 0.72 6.83 19.09
C GLY A 125 1.59 7.32 17.94
N GLY A 126 1.84 8.64 17.93
CA GLY A 126 2.67 9.28 16.90
C GLY A 126 4.10 8.72 16.86
N ALA A 127 4.67 8.37 18.01
CA ALA A 127 6.04 7.84 18.10
C ALA A 127 6.14 6.42 17.53
N GLU A 128 5.20 5.53 17.86
CA GLU A 128 5.14 4.16 17.36
C GLU A 128 4.90 4.16 15.85
N ARG A 129 3.97 4.98 15.36
CA ARG A 129 3.69 5.14 13.93
C ARG A 129 4.88 5.73 13.18
N ALA A 130 5.58 6.70 13.76
CA ALA A 130 6.83 7.24 13.18
C ALA A 130 7.93 6.17 13.12
N ARG A 131 8.01 5.27 14.12
CA ARG A 131 8.91 4.12 14.08
C ARG A 131 8.53 3.14 12.98
N VAL A 132 7.25 2.81 12.82
CA VAL A 132 6.77 1.96 11.70
C VAL A 132 7.16 2.59 10.36
N ALA A 133 6.91 3.88 10.18
CA ALA A 133 7.26 4.61 8.96
C ALA A 133 8.77 4.59 8.68
N SER A 134 9.59 4.88 9.69
CA SER A 134 11.06 4.87 9.57
C SER A 134 11.60 3.49 9.18
N VAL A 135 11.14 2.43 9.83
CA VAL A 135 11.54 1.05 9.53
C VAL A 135 11.08 0.62 8.14
N LEU A 136 9.86 1.00 7.74
CA LEU A 136 9.34 0.72 6.41
C LEU A 136 10.19 1.38 5.32
N LYS A 137 10.56 2.65 5.52
CA LYS A 137 11.45 3.39 4.61
C LYS A 137 12.84 2.75 4.53
N SER A 138 13.45 2.42 5.67
CA SER A 138 14.75 1.74 5.71
C SER A 138 14.74 0.40 4.98
N ARG A 139 13.66 -0.38 5.12
CA ARG A 139 13.49 -1.65 4.39
C ARG A 139 13.36 -1.42 2.88
N ALA A 140 12.61 -0.40 2.46
CA ALA A 140 12.51 -0.02 1.05
C ALA A 140 13.87 0.36 0.46
N ASP A 141 14.64 1.18 1.18
CA ASP A 141 15.98 1.61 0.76
C ASP A 141 16.94 0.43 0.62
N ASN A 142 16.91 -0.51 1.57
CA ASN A 142 17.75 -1.70 1.51
C ASN A 142 17.39 -2.59 0.32
N GLN A 143 16.10 -2.79 0.04
CA GLN A 143 15.67 -3.54 -1.14
C GLN A 143 16.11 -2.86 -2.44
N TYR A 144 15.99 -1.54 -2.53
CA TYR A 144 16.43 -0.77 -3.69
C TYR A 144 17.94 -0.92 -3.94
N LYS A 145 18.76 -0.74 -2.89
CA LYS A 145 20.22 -0.91 -2.98
C LYS A 145 20.62 -2.32 -3.44
N LEU A 146 19.93 -3.34 -2.93
CA LEU A 146 20.19 -4.72 -3.35
C LEU A 146 19.90 -4.91 -4.84
N LEU A 147 18.78 -4.38 -5.35
CA LEU A 147 18.46 -4.44 -6.78
C LEU A 147 19.47 -3.66 -7.64
N GLU A 148 19.97 -2.53 -7.15
CA GLU A 148 20.99 -1.73 -7.83
C GLU A 148 22.33 -2.47 -7.91
N ILE A 149 22.75 -3.13 -6.82
CA ILE A 149 23.94 -3.99 -6.80
C ILE A 149 23.81 -5.11 -7.84
N HIS A 150 22.66 -5.80 -7.87
CA HIS A 150 22.43 -6.87 -8.86
C HIS A 150 22.51 -6.34 -10.29
N ARG A 151 21.85 -5.21 -10.60
CA ARG A 151 21.93 -4.58 -11.93
C ARG A 151 23.34 -4.16 -12.34
N ASN A 152 24.15 -3.70 -11.38
CA ASN A 152 25.53 -3.31 -11.65
C ASN A 152 26.43 -4.53 -11.83
N MET A 153 26.17 -5.63 -11.10
CA MET A 153 26.85 -6.91 -11.33
C MET A 153 26.56 -7.48 -12.73
N ASP A 154 25.33 -7.36 -13.22
CA ASP A 154 24.97 -7.81 -14.57
C ASP A 154 25.68 -7.03 -15.67
N LYS A 155 26.12 -5.79 -15.42
CA LYS A 155 26.89 -4.96 -16.38
C LYS A 155 28.39 -5.25 -16.41
N ILE A 156 28.89 -5.96 -15.40
CA ILE A 156 30.31 -6.32 -15.28
C ILE A 156 30.62 -7.64 -16.01
N ARG A 157 29.58 -8.41 -16.37
CA ARG A 157 29.69 -9.62 -17.21
C ARG A 157 29.53 -9.30 -18.70
#